data_AF-A0A7Y7P7Q1-F1
#
_entry.id   AF-A0A7Y7P7Q1-F1
#
_cell.length_a   1.000
_cell.length_b   1.000
_cell.length_c   1.000
_cell.angle_alpha   90.00
_cell.angle_beta   90.00
_cell.angle_gamma   90.00
#
_symmetry.space_group_name_H-M   'P 1'
#
loop_
_entity.id
_entity.type
_entity.pdbx_description
1 polymer ?
#
loop_
_entity_poly.entity_id
_entity_poly.type
_entity_poly.pdbx_seq_one_letter_code
_entity_poly.pdbx_strand_id
1 'polypeptide(L)'
;MKTSLLIKQLFGTILFFGIIFISAGRINYWQGIIYAAIGLIMIALNYTILRIDPELMKERSAPAKDSKKWDKLILGLSFLMTLAMFVIAGLDSGRFHWSDDFGLGLVIPGIVFTAVGQLLFLVAQKQNKFFSSTVRIQTDRGHVVYEGGLYRIVRHPAYMGSMIQLIGFPLLFGSVWSTIPVLLSLILLLMRTYLEDKTLKEELSGYADYTMKTRFRIIPYIW
;
A
#
# COMPACT_ATOMS: atom_id res chain seq x y z
N MET A 1 -13.11 -19.77 -8.80
CA MET A 1 -12.04 -18.75 -8.97
C MET A 1 -11.91 -17.80 -7.76
N LYS A 2 -13.00 -17.16 -7.30
CA LYS A 2 -12.97 -16.22 -6.14
C LYS A 2 -12.43 -16.84 -4.84
N THR A 3 -12.83 -18.07 -4.49
CA THR A 3 -12.39 -18.76 -3.26
C THR A 3 -10.89 -19.04 -3.24
N SER A 4 -10.30 -19.41 -4.38
CA SER A 4 -8.85 -19.63 -4.48
C SER A 4 -8.04 -18.35 -4.28
N LEU A 5 -8.53 -17.21 -4.80
CA LEU A 5 -7.90 -15.90 -4.57
C LEU A 5 -7.97 -15.48 -3.11
N LEU A 6 -9.12 -15.71 -2.45
CA LEU A 6 -9.29 -15.41 -1.03
C LEU A 6 -8.33 -16.21 -0.15
N ILE A 7 -8.21 -17.52 -0.41
CA ILE A 7 -7.30 -18.39 0.34
C ILE A 7 -5.85 -17.92 0.18
N LYS A 8 -5.42 -17.60 -1.06
CA LYS A 8 -4.07 -17.07 -1.32
C LYS A 8 -3.82 -15.75 -0.58
N GLN A 9 -4.79 -14.85 -0.60
CA GLN A 9 -4.70 -13.56 0.09
C GLN A 9 -4.61 -13.75 1.60
N LEU A 10 -5.49 -14.57 2.19
CA LEU A 10 -5.46 -14.89 3.63
C LEU A 10 -4.14 -15.55 4.04
N PHE A 11 -3.66 -16.53 3.27
CA PHE A 11 -2.38 -17.18 3.55
C PHE A 11 -1.22 -16.18 3.52
N GLY A 12 -1.14 -15.33 2.49
CA GLY A 12 -0.14 -14.27 2.41
C GLY A 12 -0.23 -13.32 3.61
N THR A 13 -1.43 -12.87 3.95
CA THR A 13 -1.68 -11.99 5.10
C THR A 13 -1.25 -12.62 6.42
N ILE A 14 -1.58 -13.90 6.66
CA ILE A 14 -1.17 -14.63 7.86
C ILE A 14 0.36 -14.75 7.92
N LEU A 15 1.02 -15.07 6.80
CA LEU A 15 2.48 -15.15 6.73
C LEU A 15 3.12 -13.81 7.11
N PHE A 16 2.62 -12.71 6.54
CA PHE A 16 3.12 -11.36 6.82
C PHE A 16 2.89 -10.93 8.27
N PHE A 17 1.71 -11.18 8.84
CA PHE A 17 1.46 -10.88 10.25
C PHE A 17 2.24 -11.79 11.19
N GLY A 18 2.49 -13.04 10.79
CA GLY A 18 3.33 -13.98 11.52
C GLY A 18 4.73 -13.41 11.80
N ILE A 19 5.32 -12.67 10.86
CA ILE A 19 6.63 -12.01 11.05
C ILE A 19 6.60 -11.09 12.27
N ILE A 20 5.55 -10.28 12.43
CA ILE A 20 5.42 -9.32 13.53
C ILE A 20 5.38 -10.05 14.87
N PHE A 21 4.58 -11.11 14.99
CA PHE A 21 4.45 -11.88 16.24
C PHE A 21 5.70 -12.72 16.55
N ILE A 22 6.34 -13.29 15.53
CA ILE A 22 7.61 -14.02 15.67
C ILE A 22 8.70 -13.07 16.16
N SER A 23 8.82 -11.88 15.55
CA SER A 23 9.78 -10.86 15.97
C SER A 23 9.48 -10.35 17.38
N ALA A 24 8.21 -10.11 17.72
CA ALA A 24 7.81 -9.75 19.08
C ALA A 24 8.06 -10.87 20.11
N GLY A 25 8.15 -12.13 19.68
CA GLY A 25 8.34 -13.27 20.57
C GLY A 25 7.13 -13.59 21.46
N ARG A 26 5.97 -12.96 21.19
CA ARG A 26 4.73 -13.13 21.96
C ARG A 26 3.49 -12.90 21.10
N ILE A 27 2.44 -13.65 21.35
CA ILE A 27 1.16 -13.56 20.62
C ILE A 27 0.22 -12.48 21.17
N ASN A 28 0.38 -12.11 22.45
CA ASN A 28 -0.40 -11.06 23.11
C ASN A 28 0.13 -9.65 22.83
N TYR A 29 0.73 -9.44 21.65
CA TYR A 29 1.22 -8.15 21.21
C TYR A 29 0.09 -7.33 20.59
N TRP A 30 -0.52 -6.45 21.39
CA TRP A 30 -1.78 -5.79 21.03
C TRP A 30 -1.67 -4.89 19.79
N GLN A 31 -0.54 -4.21 19.58
CA GLN A 31 -0.29 -3.43 18.36
C GLN A 31 -0.34 -4.33 17.12
N GLY A 32 0.32 -5.49 17.18
CA GLY A 32 0.26 -6.52 16.14
C GLY A 32 -1.16 -7.04 15.91
N ILE A 33 -1.94 -7.26 16.97
CA ILE A 33 -3.34 -7.68 16.89
C ILE A 33 -4.20 -6.62 16.19
N ILE A 34 -4.05 -5.33 16.55
CA ILE A 34 -4.81 -4.24 15.91
C ILE A 34 -4.44 -4.13 14.44
N TYR A 35 -3.15 -4.16 14.10
CA TYR A 35 -2.70 -4.13 12.71
C TYR A 35 -3.28 -5.30 11.90
N ALA A 36 -3.28 -6.50 12.48
CA ALA A 36 -3.85 -7.68 11.86
C ALA A 36 -5.37 -7.56 11.68
N ALA A 37 -6.07 -7.06 12.69
CA ALA A 37 -7.52 -6.83 12.63
C ALA A 37 -7.89 -5.82 11.52
N ILE A 38 -7.15 -4.71 11.38
CA ILE A 38 -7.36 -3.76 10.28
C ILE A 38 -7.23 -4.48 8.93
N GLY A 39 -6.17 -5.26 8.73
CA GLY A 39 -5.99 -5.98 7.46
C GLY A 39 -7.09 -7.01 7.18
N LEU A 40 -7.55 -7.74 8.19
CA LEU A 40 -8.67 -8.68 8.05
C LEU A 40 -9.99 -7.96 7.73
N ILE A 41 -10.24 -6.80 8.35
CA ILE A 41 -11.39 -5.93 8.02
C ILE A 41 -11.29 -5.48 6.56
N MET A 42 -10.12 -5.06 6.09
CA MET A 42 -9.92 -4.65 4.70
C MET A 42 -10.16 -5.79 3.70
N ILE A 43 -9.76 -7.02 4.04
CA ILE A 43 -10.10 -8.22 3.26
C ILE A 43 -11.62 -8.42 3.25
N ALA A 44 -12.27 -8.38 4.41
CA ALA A 44 -13.72 -8.53 4.50
C ALA A 44 -14.45 -7.47 3.67
N LEU A 45 -14.06 -6.19 3.77
CA LEU A 45 -14.59 -5.07 2.99
C LEU A 45 -14.43 -5.30 1.48
N ASN A 46 -13.27 -5.80 1.04
CA ASN A 46 -13.05 -6.16 -0.35
C ASN A 46 -14.07 -7.20 -0.85
N TYR A 47 -14.28 -8.28 -0.09
CA TYR A 47 -15.15 -9.38 -0.52
C TYR A 47 -16.65 -9.13 -0.30
N THR A 48 -17.03 -8.17 0.55
CA THR A 48 -18.43 -7.89 0.91
C THR A 48 -18.97 -6.61 0.26
N ILE A 49 -18.30 -5.47 0.47
CA ILE A 49 -18.79 -4.13 0.09
C ILE A 49 -18.18 -3.69 -1.24
N LEU A 50 -16.84 -3.61 -1.32
CA LEU A 50 -16.17 -3.06 -2.51
C LEU A 50 -16.29 -3.99 -3.71
N ARG A 51 -16.26 -5.30 -3.47
CA ARG A 51 -16.37 -6.36 -4.49
C ARG A 51 -15.48 -6.03 -5.68
N ILE A 52 -14.17 -5.93 -5.44
CA ILE A 52 -13.19 -5.63 -6.49
C ILE A 52 -13.27 -6.72 -7.56
N ASP A 53 -13.14 -6.29 -8.81
CA ASP A 53 -13.27 -7.18 -9.97
C ASP A 53 -12.26 -8.35 -9.87
N PRO A 54 -12.71 -9.61 -9.95
CA PRO A 54 -11.81 -10.76 -9.96
C PRO A 54 -10.74 -10.73 -11.07
N GLU A 55 -11.05 -10.13 -12.22
CA GLU A 55 -10.08 -9.96 -13.30
C GLU A 55 -8.96 -9.01 -12.87
N LEU A 56 -9.31 -7.90 -12.20
CA LEU A 56 -8.34 -6.97 -11.64
C LEU A 56 -7.50 -7.62 -10.53
N MET A 57 -8.13 -8.43 -9.68
CA MET A 57 -7.39 -9.21 -8.67
C MET A 57 -6.41 -10.20 -9.29
N LYS A 58 -6.80 -10.82 -10.41
CA LYS A 58 -5.94 -11.75 -11.16
C LYS A 58 -4.77 -11.01 -11.82
N GLU A 59 -5.02 -9.87 -12.46
CA GLU A 59 -3.97 -9.00 -13.03
C GLU A 59 -2.92 -8.63 -11.99
N ARG A 60 -3.36 -8.31 -10.77
CA ARG A 60 -2.45 -7.92 -9.68
C ARG A 60 -1.72 -9.08 -9.00
N SER A 61 -2.14 -10.32 -9.24
CA SER A 61 -1.62 -11.49 -8.51
C SER A 61 -0.18 -11.86 -8.87
N ALA A 62 0.33 -11.38 -10.01
CA ALA A 62 1.71 -11.55 -10.42
C ALA A 62 2.19 -10.30 -11.17
N PRO A 63 3.50 -9.96 -11.11
CA PRO A 63 4.07 -8.93 -11.95
C PRO A 63 3.84 -9.22 -13.43
N ALA A 64 3.36 -8.24 -14.19
CA ALA A 64 3.15 -8.41 -15.62
C ALA A 64 4.49 -8.61 -16.38
N LYS A 65 4.44 -9.34 -17.50
CA LYS A 65 5.66 -9.71 -18.25
C LYS A 65 6.38 -8.48 -18.84
N ASP A 66 5.60 -7.54 -19.34
CA ASP A 66 5.96 -6.26 -19.97
C ASP A 66 6.25 -5.13 -18.97
N SER A 67 6.27 -5.43 -17.66
CA SER A 67 6.54 -4.41 -16.63
C SER A 67 7.94 -3.81 -16.77
N LYS A 68 8.05 -2.50 -16.51
CA LYS A 68 9.33 -1.78 -16.55
C LYS A 68 10.34 -2.37 -15.56
N LYS A 69 11.61 -2.49 -15.96
CA LYS A 69 12.68 -3.07 -15.11
C LYS A 69 12.92 -2.28 -13.82
N TRP A 70 12.90 -0.95 -13.91
CA TRP A 70 13.07 -0.05 -12.75
C TRP A 70 11.94 -0.25 -11.73
N ASP A 71 10.72 -0.55 -12.19
CA ASP A 71 9.57 -0.75 -11.32
C ASP A 71 9.70 -2.06 -10.53
N LYS A 72 10.16 -3.13 -11.17
CA LYS A 72 10.48 -4.40 -10.49
C LYS A 72 11.56 -4.22 -9.42
N LEU A 73 12.59 -3.42 -9.68
CA LEU A 73 13.63 -3.11 -8.71
C LEU A 73 13.05 -2.34 -7.51
N ILE A 74 12.28 -1.27 -7.75
CA ILE A 74 11.65 -0.49 -6.67
C ILE A 74 10.70 -1.37 -5.84
N LEU A 75 9.90 -2.23 -6.49
CA LEU A 75 9.03 -3.19 -5.80
C LEU A 75 9.81 -4.17 -4.93
N GLY A 76 10.91 -4.72 -5.44
CA GLY A 76 11.79 -5.61 -4.68
C GLY A 76 12.38 -4.92 -3.45
N LEU A 77 12.90 -3.70 -3.61
CA LEU A 77 13.42 -2.89 -2.50
C LEU A 77 12.31 -2.54 -1.51
N SER A 78 11.13 -2.15 -1.99
CA SER A 78 9.97 -1.83 -1.14
C SER A 78 9.50 -3.05 -0.34
N PHE A 79 9.56 -4.25 -0.92
CA PHE A 79 9.27 -5.49 -0.23
C PHE A 79 10.29 -5.76 0.89
N LEU A 80 11.59 -5.58 0.62
CA LEU A 80 12.62 -5.69 1.66
C LEU A 80 12.42 -4.68 2.79
N MET A 81 12.06 -3.43 2.46
CA MET A 81 11.74 -2.42 3.48
C MET A 81 10.48 -2.78 4.27
N THR A 82 9.49 -3.41 3.64
CA THR A 82 8.28 -3.91 4.33
C THR A 82 8.62 -5.03 5.32
N LEU A 83 9.51 -5.95 4.95
CA LEU A 83 10.00 -6.97 5.89
C LEU A 83 10.79 -6.32 7.03
N ALA A 84 11.68 -5.37 6.72
CA ALA A 84 12.48 -4.67 7.72
C ALA A 84 11.61 -3.90 8.72
N MET A 85 10.58 -3.16 8.27
CA MET A 85 9.69 -2.42 9.17
C MET A 85 8.91 -3.36 10.09
N PHE A 86 8.44 -4.52 9.62
CA PHE A 86 7.72 -5.49 10.46
C PHE A 86 8.64 -6.14 11.49
N VAL A 87 9.83 -6.57 11.06
CA VAL A 87 10.82 -7.18 11.95
C VAL A 87 11.27 -6.17 13.01
N ILE A 88 11.64 -4.97 12.61
CA ILE A 88 12.10 -3.92 13.53
C ILE A 88 11.00 -3.53 14.51
N ALA A 89 9.77 -3.29 14.06
CA ALA A 89 8.66 -2.95 14.96
C ALA A 89 8.30 -4.08 15.94
N GLY A 90 8.43 -5.34 15.51
CA GLY A 90 8.26 -6.49 16.39
C GLY A 90 9.38 -6.61 17.42
N LEU A 91 10.64 -6.47 16.99
CA LEU A 91 11.80 -6.54 17.88
C LEU A 91 11.86 -5.36 18.87
N ASP A 92 11.51 -4.16 18.42
CA ASP A 92 11.49 -2.94 19.21
C ASP A 92 10.35 -2.99 20.25
N SER A 93 9.13 -2.60 19.91
CA SER A 93 8.05 -2.45 20.90
C SER A 93 7.43 -3.78 21.34
N GLY A 94 7.71 -4.87 20.62
CA GLY A 94 7.21 -6.20 20.96
C GLY A 94 8.11 -6.99 21.92
N ARG A 95 9.42 -6.74 21.95
CA ARG A 95 10.40 -7.60 22.64
C ARG A 95 11.47 -6.86 23.44
N PHE A 96 12.27 -6.02 22.78
CA PHE A 96 13.47 -5.42 23.37
C PHE A 96 13.25 -4.01 23.92
N HIS A 97 12.15 -3.36 23.54
CA HIS A 97 11.75 -2.02 23.99
C HIS A 97 12.88 -1.00 23.84
N TRP A 98 13.45 -0.90 22.64
CA TRP A 98 14.50 0.10 22.35
C TRP A 98 13.94 1.52 22.30
N SER A 99 12.65 1.66 21.96
CA SER A 99 11.86 2.87 22.07
C SER A 99 11.06 2.87 23.37
N ASP A 100 10.85 4.06 23.94
CA ASP A 100 9.86 4.26 24.99
C ASP A 100 8.45 3.92 24.49
N ASP A 101 7.58 3.45 25.38
CA ASP A 101 6.20 3.15 25.04
C ASP A 101 5.45 4.43 24.64
N PHE A 102 4.82 4.39 23.47
CA PHE A 102 4.02 5.51 22.99
C PHE A 102 2.69 5.56 23.74
N GLY A 103 2.37 6.74 24.30
CA GLY A 103 1.04 7.00 24.84
C GLY A 103 -0.04 6.94 23.76
N LEU A 104 -1.29 6.74 24.19
CA LEU A 104 -2.45 6.62 23.29
C LEU A 104 -2.61 7.82 22.33
N GLY A 105 -2.14 9.00 22.73
CA GLY A 105 -2.14 10.20 21.88
C GLY A 105 -1.35 10.06 20.57
N LEU A 106 -0.35 9.17 20.52
CA LEU A 106 0.40 8.86 19.29
C LEU A 106 -0.13 7.60 18.59
N VAL A 107 -0.52 6.58 19.37
CA VAL A 107 -1.02 5.31 18.83
C VAL A 107 -2.34 5.49 18.08
N ILE A 108 -3.30 6.25 18.64
CA ILE A 108 -4.63 6.43 18.02
C ILE A 108 -4.50 7.04 16.61
N PRO A 109 -3.75 8.15 16.40
CA PRO A 109 -3.45 8.63 15.05
C PRO A 109 -2.80 7.57 14.16
N GLY A 110 -1.88 6.76 14.68
CA GLY A 110 -1.27 5.66 13.93
C GLY A 110 -2.28 4.62 13.43
N ILE A 111 -3.22 4.22 14.29
CA ILE A 111 -4.35 3.32 13.95
C ILE A 111 -5.21 3.94 12.86
N VAL A 112 -5.61 5.20 13.04
CA VAL A 112 -6.45 5.93 12.08
C VAL A 112 -5.76 6.06 10.72
N PHE A 113 -4.50 6.49 10.69
CA PHE A 113 -3.73 6.61 9.45
C PHE A 113 -3.54 5.26 8.76
N THR A 114 -3.25 4.20 9.51
CA THR A 114 -3.14 2.85 8.94
C THR A 114 -4.46 2.40 8.30
N ALA A 115 -5.59 2.56 9.00
CA ALA A 115 -6.90 2.15 8.50
C ALA A 115 -7.35 3.00 7.30
N VAL A 116 -7.24 4.33 7.39
CA VAL A 116 -7.61 5.25 6.31
C VAL A 116 -6.73 5.04 5.08
N GLY A 117 -5.42 4.86 5.26
CA GLY A 117 -4.49 4.63 4.17
C GLY A 117 -4.81 3.34 3.40
N GLN A 118 -5.07 2.24 4.10
CA GLN A 118 -5.48 0.98 3.47
C GLN A 118 -6.84 1.09 2.78
N LEU A 119 -7.80 1.81 3.37
CA LEU A 119 -9.11 2.02 2.75
C LEU A 119 -9.00 2.84 1.46
N LEU A 120 -8.25 3.95 1.47
CA LEU A 120 -8.01 4.78 0.28
C LEU A 120 -7.35 3.96 -0.84
N PHE A 121 -6.39 3.10 -0.49
CA PHE A 121 -5.77 2.18 -1.44
C PHE A 121 -6.81 1.26 -2.08
N LEU A 122 -7.67 0.61 -1.29
CA LEU A 122 -8.70 -0.29 -1.80
C LEU A 122 -9.75 0.43 -2.65
N VAL A 123 -10.17 1.63 -2.24
CA VAL A 123 -11.12 2.45 -3.01
C VAL A 123 -10.52 2.87 -4.35
N ALA A 124 -9.26 3.34 -4.36
CA ALA A 124 -8.55 3.67 -5.59
C ALA A 124 -8.43 2.45 -6.52
N GLN A 125 -8.06 1.29 -5.97
CA GLN A 125 -8.02 0.03 -6.72
C GLN A 125 -9.39 -0.32 -7.30
N LYS A 126 -10.48 -0.13 -6.54
CA LYS A 126 -11.84 -0.42 -7.02
C LYS A 126 -12.27 0.50 -8.17
N GLN A 127 -11.86 1.77 -8.13
CA GLN A 127 -12.28 2.78 -9.11
C GLN A 127 -11.61 2.62 -10.48
N ASN A 128 -10.35 2.18 -10.51
CA ASN A 128 -9.59 2.06 -11.76
C ASN A 128 -9.46 0.60 -12.23
N LYS A 129 -10.15 0.25 -13.33
CA LYS A 129 -10.12 -1.10 -13.93
C LYS A 129 -8.74 -1.52 -14.49
N PHE A 130 -7.82 -0.57 -14.65
CA PHE A 130 -6.45 -0.79 -15.10
C PHE A 130 -5.43 -0.75 -13.95
N PHE A 131 -5.88 -0.82 -12.70
CA PHE A 131 -4.99 -0.78 -11.54
C PHE A 131 -4.07 -2.02 -11.44
N SER A 132 -2.83 -1.88 -11.92
CA SER A 132 -1.84 -2.96 -11.97
C SER A 132 -0.90 -2.96 -10.75
N SER A 133 -0.33 -4.12 -10.40
CA SER A 133 0.71 -4.22 -9.37
C SER A 133 2.05 -3.65 -9.83
N THR A 134 2.24 -3.56 -11.15
CA THR A 134 3.42 -3.04 -11.82
C THR A 134 3.08 -2.00 -12.90
N VAL A 135 4.04 -1.14 -13.22
CA VAL A 135 3.90 -0.13 -14.26
C VAL A 135 3.99 -0.77 -15.65
N ARG A 136 2.88 -0.72 -16.39
CA ARG A 136 2.75 -1.15 -17.78
C ARG A 136 1.60 -0.43 -18.50
N ILE A 137 1.64 -0.42 -19.83
CA ILE A 137 0.49 -0.03 -20.66
C ILE A 137 -0.25 -1.29 -21.10
N GLN A 138 -1.49 -1.46 -20.62
CA GLN A 138 -2.31 -2.65 -20.88
C GLN A 138 -3.02 -2.59 -22.24
N THR A 139 -2.25 -2.59 -23.33
CA THR A 139 -2.80 -2.55 -24.70
C THR A 139 -3.72 -3.73 -24.99
N ASP A 140 -3.44 -4.89 -24.40
CA ASP A 140 -4.25 -6.12 -24.38
C ASP A 140 -5.64 -5.94 -23.74
N ARG A 141 -5.81 -4.94 -22.87
CA ARG A 141 -7.09 -4.64 -22.18
C ARG A 141 -7.70 -3.31 -22.65
N GLY A 142 -7.13 -2.68 -23.67
CA GLY A 142 -7.56 -1.36 -24.16
C GLY A 142 -7.38 -0.26 -23.11
N HIS A 143 -6.17 -0.15 -22.54
CA HIS A 143 -5.85 0.83 -21.49
C HIS A 143 -6.29 2.25 -21.84
N VAL A 144 -7.20 2.81 -21.03
CA VAL A 144 -7.62 4.21 -21.10
C VAL A 144 -7.47 4.88 -19.74
N VAL A 145 -7.26 6.19 -19.75
CA VAL A 145 -7.14 7.00 -18.53
C VAL A 145 -8.45 6.99 -17.76
N TYR A 146 -8.36 6.71 -16.46
CA TYR A 146 -9.48 6.87 -15.53
C TYR A 146 -9.34 8.19 -14.76
N GLU A 147 -10.25 9.12 -14.99
CA GLU A 147 -10.27 10.46 -14.38
C GLU A 147 -11.48 10.69 -13.44
N GLY A 148 -12.04 9.62 -12.87
CA GLY A 148 -13.19 9.66 -11.95
C GLY A 148 -12.82 9.51 -10.47
N GLY A 149 -13.79 9.73 -9.57
CA GLY A 149 -13.62 9.45 -8.14
C GLY A 149 -12.41 10.16 -7.51
N LEU A 150 -11.58 9.40 -6.78
CA LEU A 150 -10.36 9.91 -6.14
C LEU A 150 -9.33 10.41 -7.16
N TYR A 151 -9.36 9.87 -8.38
CA TYR A 151 -8.48 10.29 -9.48
C TYR A 151 -8.79 11.70 -9.99
N ARG A 152 -9.86 12.36 -9.54
CA ARG A 152 -10.09 13.79 -9.80
C ARG A 152 -9.31 14.70 -8.85
N ILE A 153 -8.91 14.18 -7.70
CA ILE A 153 -8.25 14.96 -6.64
C ILE A 153 -6.73 14.86 -6.81
N VAL A 154 -6.23 13.63 -6.98
CA VAL A 154 -4.81 13.31 -7.17
C VAL A 154 -4.67 12.22 -8.22
N ARG A 155 -3.55 12.20 -8.97
CA ARG A 155 -3.33 11.21 -10.05
C ARG A 155 -3.05 9.80 -9.55
N HIS A 156 -2.51 9.67 -8.34
CA HIS A 156 -2.09 8.40 -7.74
C HIS A 156 -2.72 8.21 -6.34
N PRO A 157 -4.06 8.12 -6.22
CA PRO A 157 -4.74 8.06 -4.92
C PRO A 157 -4.39 6.80 -4.11
N ALA A 158 -4.04 5.70 -4.77
CA ALA A 158 -3.55 4.52 -4.07
C ALA A 158 -2.20 4.77 -3.39
N TYR A 159 -1.29 5.52 -4.04
CA TYR A 159 -0.01 5.90 -3.44
C TYR A 159 -0.19 6.92 -2.33
N MET A 160 -1.20 7.80 -2.40
CA MET A 160 -1.63 8.60 -1.24
C MET A 160 -2.06 7.71 -0.07
N GLY A 161 -2.87 6.69 -0.32
CA GLY A 161 -3.23 5.69 0.70
C GLY A 161 -2.01 4.98 1.28
N SER A 162 -1.09 4.51 0.43
CA SER A 162 0.17 3.88 0.84
C SER A 162 1.05 4.80 1.69
N MET A 163 1.15 6.08 1.33
CA MET A 163 1.91 7.08 2.08
C MET A 163 1.32 7.28 3.48
N ILE A 164 0.00 7.42 3.59
CA ILE A 164 -0.69 7.62 4.87
C ILE A 164 -0.51 6.41 5.79
N GLN A 165 -0.67 5.17 5.28
CA GLN A 165 -0.45 3.99 6.12
C GLN A 165 1.02 3.82 6.53
N LEU A 166 1.98 4.23 5.67
CA LEU A 166 3.41 4.17 6.01
C LEU A 166 3.72 5.09 7.18
N ILE A 167 3.16 6.31 7.18
CA ILE A 167 3.28 7.27 8.29
C ILE A 167 2.58 6.74 9.55
N GLY A 168 1.43 6.08 9.40
CA GLY A 168 0.69 5.51 10.53
C GLY A 168 1.40 4.34 11.21
N PHE A 169 2.22 3.58 10.47
CA PHE A 169 2.85 2.35 10.95
C PHE A 169 3.72 2.52 12.22
N PRO A 170 4.77 3.38 12.24
CA PRO A 170 5.63 3.51 13.41
C PRO A 170 4.86 4.03 14.62
N LEU A 171 3.84 4.87 14.40
CA LEU A 171 2.97 5.41 15.44
C LEU A 171 2.07 4.33 16.06
N LEU A 172 1.47 3.47 15.22
CA LEU A 172 0.63 2.36 15.66
C LEU A 172 1.45 1.37 16.49
N PHE A 173 2.64 1.01 16.01
CA PHE A 173 3.51 0.05 16.67
C PHE A 173 4.22 0.63 17.90
N GLY A 174 4.34 1.96 18.01
CA GLY A 174 5.12 2.59 19.06
C GLY A 174 6.62 2.33 18.89
N SER A 175 7.09 2.30 17.64
CA SER A 175 8.48 1.95 17.32
C SER A 175 9.16 3.08 16.55
N VAL A 176 10.05 3.82 17.24
CA VAL A 176 10.88 4.86 16.62
C VAL A 176 11.78 4.24 15.55
N TRP A 177 12.37 3.08 15.83
CA TRP A 177 13.32 2.43 14.92
C TRP A 177 12.68 1.97 13.61
N SER A 178 11.40 1.61 13.63
CA SER A 178 10.67 1.28 12.40
C SER A 178 10.47 2.48 11.46
N THR A 179 10.69 3.71 11.95
CA THR A 179 10.64 4.93 11.12
C THR A 179 11.71 4.91 10.03
N ILE A 180 12.88 4.31 10.26
CA ILE A 180 13.97 4.26 9.27
C ILE A 180 13.54 3.52 7.98
N PRO A 181 13.11 2.24 8.03
CA PRO A 181 12.63 1.56 6.81
C PRO A 181 11.36 2.19 6.25
N VAL A 182 10.53 2.86 7.07
CA VAL A 182 9.36 3.61 6.60
C VAL A 182 9.78 4.83 5.78
N LEU A 183 10.76 5.62 6.21
CA LEU A 183 11.28 6.76 5.44
C LEU A 183 11.90 6.31 4.11
N LEU A 184 12.64 5.21 4.11
CA LEU A 184 13.16 4.62 2.87
C LEU A 184 12.04 4.15 1.95
N SER A 185 10.99 3.55 2.50
CA SER A 185 9.79 3.15 1.73
C SER A 185 9.06 4.37 1.13
N LEU A 186 8.99 5.49 1.88
CA LEU A 186 8.41 6.74 1.39
C LEU A 186 9.24 7.30 0.21
N ILE A 187 10.57 7.31 0.31
CA ILE A 187 11.43 7.74 -0.81
C ILE A 187 11.20 6.87 -2.04
N LEU A 188 11.19 5.53 -1.87
CA LEU A 188 10.92 4.59 -2.95
C LEU A 188 9.54 4.82 -3.58
N LEU A 189 8.51 5.08 -2.76
CA LEU A 189 7.15 5.38 -3.23
C LEU A 189 7.11 6.69 -4.05
N LEU A 190 7.77 7.75 -3.59
CA LEU A 190 7.83 9.03 -4.32
C LEU A 190 8.58 8.87 -5.65
N MET A 191 9.70 8.15 -5.65
CA MET A 191 10.45 7.83 -6.88
C MET A 191 9.59 7.03 -7.85
N ARG A 192 8.90 5.98 -7.37
CA ARG A 192 8.00 5.16 -8.18
C ARG A 192 6.90 5.99 -8.82
N THR A 193 6.26 6.84 -8.01
CA THR A 193 5.20 7.74 -8.44
C THR A 193 5.67 8.65 -9.57
N TYR A 194 6.84 9.26 -9.42
CA TYR A 194 7.41 10.13 -10.44
C TYR A 194 7.65 9.38 -11.76
N LEU A 195 8.27 8.20 -11.69
CA LEU A 195 8.62 7.41 -12.86
C LEU A 195 7.38 6.82 -13.55
N GLU A 196 6.37 6.42 -12.79
CA GLU A 196 5.08 5.97 -13.32
C GLU A 196 4.33 7.12 -13.99
N ASP A 197 4.20 8.27 -13.34
CA ASP A 197 3.56 9.47 -13.89
C ASP A 197 4.22 9.91 -15.20
N LYS A 198 5.56 9.85 -15.26
CA LYS A 198 6.33 10.11 -16.48
C LYS A 198 6.02 9.08 -17.57
N THR A 199 6.05 7.80 -17.24
CA THR A 199 5.76 6.70 -18.19
C THR A 199 4.34 6.83 -18.75
N LEU A 200 3.35 7.10 -17.90
CA LEU A 200 1.96 7.29 -18.34
C LEU A 200 1.82 8.51 -19.24
N LYS A 201 2.50 9.61 -18.92
CA LYS A 201 2.47 10.81 -19.77
C LYS A 201 3.12 10.59 -21.15
N GLU A 202 4.16 9.77 -21.22
CA GLU A 202 4.88 9.46 -22.47
C GLU A 202 4.17 8.40 -23.31
N GLU A 203 3.54 7.40 -22.68
CA GLU A 203 3.09 6.18 -23.37
C GLU A 203 1.56 5.98 -23.37
N LEU A 204 0.80 6.63 -22.49
CA LEU A 204 -0.66 6.47 -22.42
C LEU A 204 -1.39 7.65 -23.08
N SER A 205 -2.09 7.37 -24.17
CA SER A 205 -2.92 8.36 -24.87
C SER A 205 -3.96 8.99 -23.93
N GLY A 206 -4.06 10.33 -23.97
CA GLY A 206 -4.97 11.12 -23.12
C GLY A 206 -4.44 11.42 -21.71
N TYR A 207 -3.32 10.82 -21.27
CA TYR A 207 -2.80 11.08 -19.92
C TYR A 207 -2.24 12.49 -19.77
N ALA A 208 -1.65 13.04 -20.84
CA ALA A 208 -1.17 14.42 -20.85
C ALA A 208 -2.30 15.43 -20.57
N ASP A 209 -3.46 15.28 -21.22
CA ASP A 209 -4.65 16.12 -20.98
C ASP A 209 -5.19 15.94 -19.56
N TYR A 210 -5.20 14.71 -19.06
CA TYR A 210 -5.58 14.42 -17.69
C TYR A 210 -4.68 15.12 -16.66
N THR A 211 -3.37 15.23 -16.92
CA THR A 211 -2.45 15.96 -16.02
C THR A 211 -2.76 17.45 -15.90
N MET A 212 -3.42 18.03 -16.91
CA MET A 212 -3.85 19.43 -16.89
C MET A 212 -5.09 19.63 -16.00
N LYS A 213 -5.98 18.63 -15.96
CA LYS A 213 -7.19 18.65 -15.12
C LYS A 213 -6.87 18.31 -13.67
N THR A 214 -6.08 17.26 -13.44
CA THR A 214 -5.69 16.80 -12.12
C THR A 214 -4.21 17.07 -11.90
N ARG A 215 -3.91 18.20 -11.26
CA ARG A 215 -2.54 18.74 -11.16
C ARG A 215 -1.65 18.01 -10.16
N PHE A 216 -2.22 17.45 -9.11
CA PHE A 216 -1.49 16.83 -8.01
C PHE A 216 -1.29 15.33 -8.24
N ARG A 217 -0.12 14.79 -7.91
CA ARG A 217 0.25 13.38 -7.99
C ARG A 217 -0.27 12.59 -6.81
N ILE A 218 0.07 13.01 -5.59
CA ILE A 218 -0.23 12.28 -4.34
C ILE A 218 -0.81 13.20 -3.29
N ILE A 219 -0.26 14.39 -3.11
CA ILE A 219 -0.61 15.27 -2.01
C ILE A 219 -1.38 16.46 -2.59
N PRO A 220 -2.69 16.57 -2.32
CA PRO A 220 -3.47 17.70 -2.80
C PRO A 220 -2.82 19.02 -2.40
N TYR A 221 -2.75 19.97 -3.33
CA TYR A 221 -2.19 21.31 -3.12
C TYR A 221 -0.67 21.37 -2.88
N ILE A 222 0.04 20.25 -2.86
CA ILE A 222 1.50 20.20 -2.66
C ILE A 222 2.19 19.57 -3.87
N TRP A 223 1.83 18.34 -4.22
CA TRP A 223 2.53 17.59 -5.26
C TRP A 223 1.66 16.59 -6.00
#